data_AF-A0A419ESJ5-F1
#
_entry.id   AF-A0A419ESJ5-F1
#
_cell.length_a   1.000
_cell.length_b   1.000
_cell.length_c   1.000
_cell.angle_alpha   90.00
_cell.angle_beta   90.00
_cell.angle_gamma   90.00
#
_symmetry.space_group_name_H-M   'P 1'
#
loop_
_entity.id
_entity.type
_entity.pdbx_description
1 polymer ?
#
loop_
_entity_poly.entity_id
_entity_poly.type
_entity_poly.pdbx_seq_one_letter_code
_entity_poly.pdbx_strand_id
1 'polypeptide(L)' 'MKYSFNPPGIIKACFSKFYWNTTNGKVLLTFDDGPLEKNTQLILDELKKINAKALFFCVGENI' A
#
# COMPACT_ATOMS: atom_id res chain seq x y z
N MET A 1 -0.41 1.89 -21.49
CA MET A 1 -1.45 0.96 -21.04
C MET A 1 -2.02 1.48 -19.72
N LYS A 2 -3.26 1.97 -19.69
CA LYS A 2 -3.90 2.42 -18.43
C LYS A 2 -4.34 1.16 -17.70
N TYR A 3 -3.57 0.73 -16.70
CA TYR A 3 -4.04 -0.30 -15.78
C TYR A 3 -5.24 0.27 -15.03
N SER A 4 -6.43 -0.31 -15.26
CA SER A 4 -7.59 -0.02 -14.43
C SER A 4 -7.48 -0.86 -13.16
N PHE A 5 -6.99 -0.24 -12.09
CA PHE A 5 -6.91 -0.87 -10.77
C PHE A 5 -8.25 -0.92 -10.05
N ASN A 6 -9.35 -0.62 -10.74
CA ASN A 6 -10.69 -0.68 -10.18
C ASN A 6 -11.37 -2.00 -10.57
N PRO A 7 -11.59 -2.92 -9.62
CA PRO A 7 -12.20 -4.22 -9.91
C PRO A 7 -13.60 -4.06 -10.54
N PRO A 8 -14.00 -4.94 -11.48
CA PRO A 8 -15.34 -4.92 -12.06
C PRO A 8 -16.45 -5.04 -11.00
N GLY A 9 -17.62 -4.46 -11.28
CA GLY A 9 -18.75 -4.43 -10.35
C GLY A 9 -19.19 -5.82 -9.88
N ILE A 10 -19.09 -6.84 -10.73
CA ILE A 10 -19.44 -8.22 -10.38
C ILE A 10 -18.52 -8.78 -9.27
N ILE A 11 -17.23 -8.49 -9.32
CA ILE A 11 -16.27 -8.89 -8.27
C ILE A 11 -16.62 -8.19 -6.96
N LYS A 12 -16.99 -6.90 -7.03
CA LYS A 12 -17.40 -6.16 -5.85
C LYS A 12 -18.65 -6.72 -5.19
N ALA A 13 -19.61 -7.20 -6.00
CA ALA A 13 -20.81 -7.85 -5.51
C ALA A 13 -20.52 -9.19 -4.81
N CYS A 14 -19.58 -9.99 -5.33
CA CYS A 14 -19.16 -11.25 -4.70
C CYS A 14 -18.52 -11.05 -3.32
N PHE A 15 -17.82 -9.93 -3.09
CA PHE A 15 -17.24 -9.60 -1.78
C PHE A 15 -17.88 -8.32 -1.22
N SER A 16 -19.19 -8.39 -0.94
CA SER A 16 -19.98 -7.27 -0.44
C SER A 16 -19.53 -6.73 0.93
N LYS A 17 -18.81 -7.55 1.72
CA LYS A 17 -18.22 -7.14 3.00
C LYS A 17 -16.84 -6.47 2.87
N PHE A 18 -16.23 -6.50 1.69
CA PHE A 18 -14.93 -5.88 1.47
C PHE A 18 -15.08 -4.39 1.22
N TYR A 19 -14.18 -3.59 1.78
CA TYR A 19 -14.16 -2.14 1.58
C TYR A 19 -13.44 -1.81 0.27
N TRP A 20 -14.20 -1.65 -0.81
CA TRP A 20 -13.65 -1.39 -2.14
C TRP A 20 -13.23 0.06 -2.39
N ASN A 21 -13.82 1.01 -1.69
CA ASN A 21 -13.54 2.44 -1.84
C ASN A 21 -13.39 3.08 -0.46
N THR A 22 -12.45 4.03 -0.34
CA THR A 22 -12.37 4.90 0.84
C THR A 22 -13.46 5.97 0.80
N THR A 23 -13.92 6.41 1.98
CA THR A 23 -14.89 7.51 2.13
C THR A 23 -14.23 8.85 2.49
N ASN A 24 -12.94 8.86 2.82
CA ASN A 24 -12.25 10.04 3.35
C ASN A 24 -11.29 10.69 2.34
N GLY A 25 -11.19 10.17 1.11
CA GLY A 25 -10.32 10.70 0.05
C GLY A 25 -8.82 10.63 0.36
N LYS A 26 -8.40 9.85 1.36
CA LYS A 26 -6.99 9.66 1.72
C LYS A 26 -6.46 8.32 1.21
N VAL A 27 -5.14 8.27 1.00
CA VAL A 27 -4.39 7.06 0.63
C VAL A 27 -3.44 6.71 1.77
N LEU A 28 -3.39 5.43 2.14
CA LEU A 28 -2.39 4.89 3.05
C LEU A 28 -1.46 3.99 2.25
N LEU A 29 -0.18 4.33 2.22
CA LEU A 29 0.86 3.46 1.65
C LEU A 29 1.27 2.44 2.71
N THR A 30 1.24 1.16 2.35
CA THR A 30 1.69 0.06 3.21
C THR A 30 2.76 -0.75 2.48
N PHE A 31 3.76 -1.22 3.21
CA PHE A 31 4.84 -2.06 2.70
C PHE A 31 4.97 -3.31 3.58
N ASP A 32 4.96 -4.48 2.95
CA ASP A 32 5.07 -5.78 3.62
C ASP A 32 6.48 -6.36 3.41
N ASP A 33 6.79 -7.46 4.09
CA ASP A 33 8.00 -8.30 3.91
C ASP A 33 9.36 -7.65 4.24
N GLY A 34 9.38 -6.39 4.65
CA GLY A 34 10.60 -5.68 5.06
C GLY A 34 11.06 -5.99 6.50
N PRO A 35 12.11 -5.31 7.01
CA PRO A 35 12.99 -4.42 6.27
C PRO A 35 14.07 -5.18 5.48
N LEU A 36 14.29 -4.78 4.24
CA LEU A 36 15.47 -5.15 3.45
C LEU A 36 16.35 -3.91 3.32
N GLU A 37 17.55 -3.92 3.90
CA GLU A 37 18.37 -2.71 4.14
C GLU A 37 18.44 -1.77 2.92
N LYS A 38 18.87 -2.29 1.76
CA LYS A 38 18.99 -1.48 0.53
C LYS A 38 17.65 -0.97 -0.01
N ASN A 39 16.62 -1.82 -0.06
CA ASN A 39 15.34 -1.46 -0.67
C ASN A 39 14.52 -0.54 0.23
N THR A 40 14.52 -0.81 1.53
CA THR A 40 13.82 -0.02 2.55
C THR A 40 14.37 1.39 2.58
N GLN A 41 15.71 1.55 2.48
CA GLN A 41 16.31 2.88 2.45
C GLN A 41 15.87 3.69 1.22
N LEU A 42 15.81 3.07 0.04
CA LEU A 42 15.32 3.75 -1.17
C LEU A 42 13.86 4.20 -1.00
N ILE A 43 13.01 3.37 -0.40
CA ILE A 43 11.60 3.72 -0.12
C ILE A 43 11.54 4.89 0.86
N LEU A 44 12.30 4.84 1.96
CA LEU A 44 12.32 5.89 2.98
C LEU A 44 12.81 7.23 2.41
N ASP A 45 13.83 7.21 1.55
CA ASP A 45 14.35 8.40 0.89
C ASP A 45 13.31 9.04 -0.03
N GLU A 46 12.56 8.25 -0.81
CA GLU A 46 11.48 8.76 -1.66
C GLU A 46 10.32 9.32 -0.83
N LEU A 47 9.89 8.61 0.22
CA LEU A 47 8.83 9.10 1.14
C LEU A 47 9.23 10.43 1.78
N LYS A 48 10.49 10.59 2.17
CA LYS A 48 11.03 11.82 2.75
C LYS A 48 11.01 12.98 1.76
N LYS A 49 11.38 12.75 0.48
CA LYS A 49 11.37 13.81 -0.56
C LYS A 49 9.98 14.43 -0.75
N ILE A 50 8.93 13.61 -0.67
CA ILE A 50 7.55 14.05 -0.84
C ILE A 50 6.84 14.36 0.49
N ASN A 51 7.55 14.28 1.62
CA ASN A 51 7.01 14.44 2.97
C ASN A 51 5.75 13.56 3.23
N ALA A 52 5.79 12.32 2.76
CA ALA A 52 4.71 11.35 2.93
C ALA A 52 5.02 10.40 4.10
N LYS A 53 3.97 9.97 4.79
CA LYS A 53 4.04 8.89 5.79
C LYS A 53 3.53 7.59 5.18
N ALA A 54 4.11 6.48 5.61
CA ALA A 54 3.70 5.13 5.23
C ALA A 54 3.73 4.21 6.46
N LEU A 55 3.08 3.06 6.34
CA LEU A 55 3.10 1.99 7.33
C LEU A 55 3.95 0.82 6.82
N PHE A 56 4.81 0.26 7.66
CA PHE A 56 5.63 -0.90 7.32
C PHE A 56 5.22 -2.08 8.21
N PHE A 57 4.85 -3.18 7.58
CA PHE A 57 4.61 -4.47 8.23
C PHE A 57 5.90 -5.29 8.12
N CYS A 58 6.72 -5.21 9.16
CA CYS A 58 8.02 -5.87 9.17
C CYS A 58 7.92 -7.35 9.57
N VAL A 59 8.76 -8.16 8.94
CA VAL A 59 9.01 -9.58 9.25
C VAL A 59 10.01 -9.64 10.40
N GLY A 60 9.71 -10.46 11.42
CA GLY A 60 10.51 -10.52 12.64
C GLY A 60 11.95 -10.96 12.41
N GLU A 61 12.17 -11.87 11.45
CA GLU A 61 13.49 -12.39 11.09
C GLU A 61 14.41 -11.33 10.45
N ASN A 62 13.85 -10.21 9.97
CA ASN A 62 14.57 -9.14 9.31
C ASN A 62 14.89 -7.95 10.25
N ILE A 63 14.52 -8.02 11.54
CA ILE A 63 14.66 -6.95 12.54
C ILE A 63 15.86 -7.19 13.47
#